data_AF-A0A645HQL9-F1
#
_entry.id   AF-A0A645HQL9-F1
#
_cell.length_a   1.000
_cell.length_b   1.000
_cell.length_c   1.000
_cell.angle_alpha   90.00
_cell.angle_beta   90.00
_cell.angle_gamma   90.00
#
_symmetry.space_group_name_H-M   'P 1'
#
loop_
_entity.id
_entity.type
_entity.pdbx_description
1 polymer ?
#
loop_
_entity_poly.entity_id
_entity_poly.type
_entity_poly.pdbx_seq_one_letter_code
_entity_poly.pdbx_strand_id
1 'polypeptide(L)'
;MSYYDQMYLDMNPVYRTDFAQVGLSAEESAAMRRQEKFKGAAVLNANIGKSWYIGSYNIGFSLEIKNILNNQSIKTGGYEQMRLKANEDSNGTILNYSRFDSKYFYMFGTTYYLNLYFRF
;
A
#
# COMPACT_ATOMS: atom_id res chain seq x y z
N MET A 1 -15.32 12.22 -1.91
CA MET A 1 -14.75 11.26 -0.95
C MET A 1 -14.32 10.03 -1.73
N SER A 2 -13.10 9.54 -1.53
CA SER A 2 -12.58 8.33 -2.17
C SER A 2 -12.49 7.22 -1.10
N TYR A 3 -12.91 6.01 -1.44
CA TYR A 3 -12.86 4.85 -0.53
C TYR A 3 -12.00 3.75 -1.16
N TYR A 4 -11.08 3.20 -0.37
CA TYR A 4 -10.15 2.16 -0.76
C TYR A 4 -10.42 0.92 0.10
N ASP A 5 -10.64 -0.22 -0.54
CA ASP A 5 -10.75 -1.54 0.08
C ASP A 5 -10.17 -2.58 -0.89
N GLN A 6 -10.11 -3.86 -0.47
CA GLN A 6 -9.58 -4.96 -1.27
C GLN A 6 -8.11 -4.76 -1.67
N MET A 7 -7.38 -4.06 -0.80
CA MET A 7 -5.95 -3.90 -0.93
C MET A 7 -5.26 -5.02 -0.17
N TYR A 8 -4.34 -5.69 -0.86
CA TYR A 8 -3.61 -6.82 -0.33
C TYR A 8 -2.12 -6.51 -0.37
N LEU A 9 -1.40 -7.08 0.59
CA LEU A 9 0.06 -7.07 0.57
C LEU A 9 0.58 -7.93 -0.59
N ASP A 10 1.63 -7.46 -1.26
CA ASP A 10 2.28 -8.25 -2.30
C ASP A 10 2.90 -9.50 -1.69
N MET A 11 2.56 -10.61 -2.33
CA MET A 11 2.76 -11.93 -1.80
C MET A 11 4.15 -12.45 -2.12
N ASN A 12 4.82 -13.06 -1.14
CA ASN A 12 6.01 -13.87 -1.38
C ASN A 12 5.57 -15.31 -1.76
N PRO A 13 5.85 -15.77 -2.99
CA PRO A 13 5.49 -17.13 -3.40
C PRO A 13 6.25 -18.21 -2.62
N VAL A 14 7.45 -17.91 -2.08
CA VAL A 14 8.26 -18.85 -1.28
C VAL A 14 7.49 -19.36 -0.07
N TYR A 15 6.62 -18.54 0.54
CA TYR A 15 5.81 -18.97 1.69
C TYR A 15 4.76 -20.02 1.34
N ARG A 16 4.58 -20.35 0.05
CA ARG A 16 3.60 -21.33 -0.46
C ARG A 16 4.26 -22.54 -1.12
N THR A 17 5.57 -22.70 -0.99
CA THR A 17 6.29 -23.88 -1.48
C THR A 17 6.43 -24.91 -0.38
N ASP A 18 6.51 -26.19 -0.75
CA ASP A 18 6.69 -27.30 0.21
C ASP A 18 7.93 -27.11 1.09
N PHE A 19 8.99 -26.49 0.54
CA PHE A 19 10.21 -26.18 1.27
C PHE A 19 9.97 -25.30 2.51
N ALA A 20 9.10 -24.29 2.39
CA ALA A 20 8.79 -23.40 3.52
C ALA A 20 7.86 -24.06 4.55
N GLN A 21 7.17 -25.14 4.18
CA GLN A 21 6.17 -25.83 5.02
C GLN A 21 6.79 -26.94 5.88
N VAL A 22 8.07 -27.24 5.71
CA VAL A 22 8.76 -28.29 6.47
C VAL A 22 8.70 -27.98 7.98
N GLY A 23 8.25 -28.97 8.75
CA GLY A 23 8.18 -28.88 10.22
C GLY A 23 7.03 -28.01 10.77
N LEU A 24 6.11 -27.56 9.93
CA LEU A 24 4.92 -26.81 10.35
C LEU A 24 3.69 -27.72 10.50
N SER A 25 2.88 -27.46 11.51
CA SER A 25 1.53 -28.03 11.61
C SER A 25 0.60 -27.50 10.51
N ALA A 26 -0.56 -28.12 10.34
CA ALA A 26 -1.55 -27.67 9.35
C ALA A 26 -2.03 -26.22 9.61
N GLU A 27 -2.14 -25.83 10.88
CA GLU A 27 -2.54 -24.46 11.27
C GLU A 27 -1.43 -23.45 10.95
N GLU A 28 -0.19 -23.75 11.31
CA GLU A 28 0.97 -22.91 11.00
C GLU A 28 1.18 -22.78 9.49
N SER A 29 0.96 -23.87 8.74
CA SER A 29 1.00 -23.87 7.28
C SER A 29 -0.06 -22.94 6.67
N ALA A 30 -1.29 -22.97 7.20
CA ALA A 30 -2.35 -22.09 6.76
C ALA A 30 -2.03 -20.62 7.06
N ALA A 31 -1.48 -20.34 8.25
CA ALA A 31 -1.02 -19.01 8.63
C ALA A 31 0.13 -18.53 7.73
N MET A 32 1.08 -19.41 7.41
CA MET A 32 2.22 -19.14 6.52
C MET A 32 1.81 -18.90 5.07
N ARG A 33 0.65 -19.39 4.62
CA ARG A 33 0.13 -19.13 3.26
C ARG A 33 -0.92 -18.02 3.20
N ARG A 34 -1.37 -17.51 4.35
CA ARG A 34 -2.40 -16.46 4.41
C ARG A 34 -1.88 -15.14 3.87
N GLN A 35 -2.58 -14.56 2.91
CA GLN A 35 -2.29 -13.22 2.40
C GLN A 35 -2.85 -12.16 3.36
N GLU A 36 -2.08 -11.11 3.64
CA GLU A 36 -2.56 -9.96 4.44
C GLU A 36 -3.46 -9.07 3.59
N LYS A 37 -4.70 -8.89 4.03
CA LYS A 37 -5.61 -7.85 3.52
C LYS A 37 -5.50 -6.62 4.41
N PHE A 38 -5.32 -5.44 3.83
CA PHE A 38 -5.31 -4.19 4.57
C PHE A 38 -6.72 -3.76 4.97
N LYS A 39 -6.81 -2.94 6.03
CA LYS A 39 -8.08 -2.33 6.43
C LYS A 39 -8.49 -1.30 5.38
N GLY A 40 -9.78 -1.25 5.05
CA GLY A 40 -10.31 -0.23 4.17
C GLY A 40 -10.11 1.18 4.75
N ALA A 41 -9.97 2.16 3.87
CA ALA A 41 -9.69 3.54 4.23
C ALA A 41 -10.48 4.53 3.36
N ALA A 42 -10.91 5.64 3.97
CA ALA A 42 -11.56 6.75 3.26
C ALA A 42 -10.64 7.97 3.24
N VAL A 43 -10.62 8.67 2.11
CA VAL A 43 -9.80 9.86 1.88
C VAL A 43 -10.68 10.98 1.33
N LEU A 44 -10.66 12.12 2.00
CA LEU A 44 -11.37 13.31 1.55
C LEU A 44 -10.47 14.14 0.64
N ASN A 45 -10.98 14.46 -0.55
CA ASN A 45 -10.31 15.25 -1.56
C ASN A 45 -11.23 16.42 -1.97
N ALA A 46 -10.64 17.54 -2.39
CA ALA A 46 -11.35 18.70 -2.90
C ALA A 46 -10.68 19.20 -4.18
N ASN A 47 -11.48 19.75 -5.08
CA ASN A 47 -11.00 20.42 -6.27
C ASN A 47 -11.76 21.75 -6.42
N ILE A 48 -11.05 22.77 -6.87
CA ILE A 48 -11.61 24.08 -7.21
C ILE A 48 -10.91 24.60 -8.44
N GLY A 49 -11.67 25.08 -9.41
CA GLY A 49 -11.12 25.69 -10.61
C GLY A 49 -11.95 26.87 -11.04
N LYS A 50 -11.31 27.82 -11.71
CA LYS A 50 -11.99 28.96 -12.31
C LYS A 50 -11.29 29.37 -13.58
N SER A 51 -12.07 29.76 -14.56
CA SER A 51 -11.58 30.39 -15.78
C SER A 51 -12.38 31.64 -16.09
N TRP A 52 -11.73 32.54 -16.80
CA TRP A 52 -12.28 33.80 -17.23
C TRP A 52 -11.89 34.07 -18.67
N TYR A 53 -12.81 34.66 -19.41
CA TYR A 53 -12.54 35.18 -20.75
C TYR A 53 -12.17 36.66 -20.65
N ILE A 54 -11.11 37.04 -21.33
CA ILE A 54 -10.66 38.42 -21.49
C ILE A 54 -10.53 38.66 -23.00
N GLY A 55 -11.61 39.17 -23.62
CA GLY A 55 -11.71 39.25 -25.07
C GLY A 55 -11.71 37.85 -25.71
N SER A 56 -10.82 37.62 -26.70
CA SER A 56 -10.63 36.31 -27.33
C SER A 56 -9.77 35.33 -26.52
N TYR A 57 -9.12 35.81 -25.46
CA TYR A 57 -8.22 35.01 -24.64
C TYR A 57 -8.96 34.36 -23.46
N ASN A 58 -8.53 33.18 -23.06
CA ASN A 58 -9.02 32.49 -21.87
C ASN A 58 -7.87 32.21 -20.90
N ILE A 59 -8.03 32.64 -19.65
CA ILE A 59 -7.12 32.34 -18.56
C ILE A 59 -7.88 31.57 -17.49
N GLY A 60 -7.25 30.55 -16.92
CA GLY A 60 -7.86 29.81 -15.83
C GLY A 60 -6.85 29.09 -14.96
N PHE A 61 -7.37 28.64 -13.82
CA PHE A 61 -6.63 27.80 -12.89
C PHE A 61 -7.48 26.62 -12.43
N SER A 62 -6.81 25.56 -12.00
CA SER A 62 -7.40 24.42 -11.31
C SER A 62 -6.49 24.01 -10.16
N LEU A 63 -7.02 24.03 -8.94
CA LEU A 63 -6.37 23.59 -7.72
C LEU A 63 -7.05 22.30 -7.23
N GLU A 64 -6.25 21.26 -7.06
CA GLU A 64 -6.65 20.00 -6.46
C GLU A 64 -5.92 19.80 -5.12
N ILE A 65 -6.68 19.44 -4.09
CA ILE A 65 -6.19 19.12 -2.76
C ILE A 65 -6.60 17.68 -2.45
N LYS A 66 -5.62 16.79 -2.32
CA LYS A 66 -5.86 15.39 -1.94
C LYS A 66 -5.49 15.15 -0.48
N ASN A 67 -6.20 14.22 0.16
CA ASN A 67 -6.00 13.86 1.55
C ASN A 67 -6.09 15.08 2.50
N ILE A 68 -7.22 15.78 2.48
CA ILE A 68 -7.46 17.00 3.29
C ILE A 68 -7.28 16.71 4.78
N LEU A 69 -7.64 15.50 5.23
CA LEU A 69 -7.52 15.07 6.62
C LEU A 69 -6.10 14.63 7.00
N ASN A 70 -5.14 14.72 6.07
CA ASN A 70 -3.74 14.36 6.26
C ASN A 70 -3.53 12.95 6.87
N ASN A 71 -4.35 11.97 6.46
CA ASN A 71 -4.22 10.61 6.97
C ASN A 71 -3.03 9.91 6.29
N GLN A 72 -1.92 9.76 7.01
CA GLN A 72 -0.69 9.10 6.54
C GLN A 72 -0.57 7.65 7.01
N SER A 73 -1.52 7.18 7.83
CA SER A 73 -1.53 5.82 8.38
C SER A 73 -2.08 4.77 7.40
N ILE A 74 -2.59 5.21 6.25
CA ILE A 74 -3.20 4.36 5.24
C ILE A 74 -2.09 3.60 4.51
N LYS A 75 -2.05 2.27 4.70
CA LYS A 75 -1.20 1.37 3.92
C LYS A 75 -1.72 1.34 2.48
N THR A 76 -0.92 1.79 1.52
CA THR A 76 -1.26 1.79 0.08
C THR A 76 -0.78 0.54 -0.64
N GLY A 77 0.16 -0.19 -0.03
CA GLY A 77 0.83 -1.33 -0.62
C GLY A 77 1.90 -1.86 0.31
N GLY A 78 2.77 -2.70 -0.22
CA GLY A 78 3.88 -3.28 0.51
C GLY A 78 4.20 -4.67 -0.01
N TYR A 79 5.23 -5.30 0.54
CA TYR A 79 5.64 -6.63 0.13
C TYR A 79 6.10 -7.49 1.31
N GLU A 80 5.85 -8.79 1.18
CA GLU A 80 6.50 -9.83 1.97
C GLU A 80 7.94 -10.01 1.46
N GLN A 81 8.92 -10.10 2.36
CA GLN A 81 10.32 -10.25 1.96
C GLN A 81 10.57 -11.65 1.37
N MET A 82 11.36 -11.73 0.28
CA MET A 82 11.71 -12.98 -0.41
C MET A 82 12.74 -13.86 0.34
N ARG A 83 12.66 -13.92 1.67
CA ARG A 83 13.53 -14.72 2.53
C ARG A 83 12.72 -15.44 3.59
N LEU A 84 13.28 -16.54 4.08
CA LEU A 84 12.76 -17.32 5.20
C LEU A 84 13.75 -17.21 6.36
N LYS A 85 13.22 -17.10 7.58
CA LYS A 85 14.04 -17.18 8.79
C LYS A 85 14.03 -18.64 9.24
N ALA A 86 15.21 -19.28 9.24
CA ALA A 86 15.36 -20.62 9.81
C ALA A 86 15.29 -20.54 11.33
N ASN A 87 14.46 -21.38 11.93
CA ASN A 87 14.46 -21.60 13.37
C ASN A 87 15.22 -22.89 13.64
N GLU A 88 16.33 -22.76 14.35
CA GLU A 88 17.28 -23.85 14.60
C GLU A 88 17.26 -24.27 16.07
N ASP A 89 17.54 -25.55 16.32
CA ASP A 89 17.81 -26.04 17.67
C ASP A 89 19.23 -25.66 18.14
N SER A 90 19.58 -26.03 19.38
CA SER A 90 20.91 -25.74 19.95
C SER A 90 22.07 -26.41 19.22
N ASN A 91 21.80 -27.38 18.34
CA ASN A 91 22.78 -28.11 17.56
C ASN A 91 22.87 -27.61 16.10
N GLY A 92 22.11 -26.57 15.74
CA GLY A 92 22.08 -26.00 14.39
C GLY A 92 21.18 -26.76 13.40
N THR A 93 20.32 -27.66 13.88
CA THR A 93 19.35 -28.36 13.03
C THR A 93 18.14 -27.47 12.79
N ILE A 94 17.80 -27.23 11.53
CA ILE A 94 16.62 -26.45 11.15
C ILE A 94 15.35 -27.24 11.51
N LEU A 95 14.54 -26.68 12.41
CA LEU A 95 13.26 -27.27 12.82
C LEU A 95 12.14 -26.84 11.88
N ASN A 96 12.05 -25.54 11.58
CA ASN A 96 11.07 -24.97 10.67
C ASN A 96 11.50 -23.59 10.15
N TYR A 97 10.70 -23.04 9.25
CA TYR A 97 10.89 -21.70 8.71
C TYR A 97 9.79 -20.75 9.16
N SER A 98 10.16 -19.49 9.42
CA SER A 98 9.24 -18.40 9.76
C SER A 98 9.35 -17.23 8.79
N ARG A 99 8.28 -16.42 8.76
CA ARG A 99 8.21 -15.21 7.93
C ARG A 99 9.05 -14.09 8.53
N PHE A 100 9.57 -13.23 7.67
CA PHE A 100 10.09 -11.93 8.10
C PHE A 100 8.95 -10.91 8.22
N ASP A 101 9.19 -9.84 8.96
CA ASP A 101 8.27 -8.71 8.99
C ASP A 101 8.10 -8.11 7.60
N SER A 102 6.83 -7.87 7.25
CA SER A 102 6.45 -7.27 5.98
C SER A 102 6.81 -5.79 5.93
N LYS A 103 7.11 -5.29 4.73
CA LYS A 103 7.36 -3.86 4.50
C LYS A 103 6.12 -3.23 3.88
N TYR A 104 5.77 -2.04 4.33
CA TYR A 104 4.54 -1.36 3.90
C TYR A 104 4.86 -0.02 3.24
N PHE A 105 4.06 0.32 2.24
CA PHE A 105 4.01 1.65 1.65
C PHE A 105 2.82 2.40 2.23
N TYR A 106 3.02 3.68 2.49
CA TYR A 106 2.01 4.52 3.10
C TYR A 106 1.58 5.61 2.13
N MET A 107 0.32 6.01 2.26
CA MET A 107 -0.20 7.14 1.51
C MET A 107 0.53 8.42 1.92
N PHE A 108 0.84 9.26 0.93
CA PHE A 108 1.33 10.60 1.22
C PHE A 108 0.30 11.39 2.05
N GLY A 109 0.81 12.37 2.80
CA GLY A 109 -0.02 13.34 3.51
C GLY A 109 -0.83 14.22 2.56
N THR A 110 -1.27 15.38 3.03
CA THR A 110 -1.99 16.32 2.16
C THR A 110 -1.10 16.78 1.00
N THR A 111 -1.56 16.57 -0.23
CA THR A 111 -0.86 17.00 -1.44
C THR A 111 -1.68 18.03 -2.21
N TYR A 112 -1.00 19.02 -2.79
CA TYR A 112 -1.60 20.11 -3.54
C TYR A 112 -1.12 20.10 -4.98
N TYR A 113 -2.02 20.28 -5.94
CA TYR A 113 -1.69 20.37 -7.36
C TYR A 113 -2.40 21.58 -7.97
N LEU A 114 -1.61 22.56 -8.44
CA LEU A 114 -2.11 23.78 -9.07
C LEU A 114 -1.74 23.77 -10.56
N ASN A 115 -2.75 23.92 -11.41
CA ASN A 115 -2.59 24.13 -12.84
C ASN A 115 -3.00 25.55 -13.17
N LEU A 116 -2.17 26.24 -13.95
CA LEU A 116 -2.47 27.53 -14.56
C LEU A 116 -2.42 27.33 -16.06
N TYR A 117 -3.43 27.84 -16.77
CA TYR A 117 -3.45 27.75 -18.22
C TYR A 117 -3.89 29.06 -18.84
N PHE A 118 -3.32 29.33 -20.01
CA PHE A 118 -3.63 30.47 -20.86
C PHE A 118 -3.85 29.95 -22.28
N ARG A 119 -4.97 30.33 -22.89
CA ARG A 119 -5.37 29.92 -24.22
C ARG A 119 -5.64 31.16 -25.07
N PHE A 120 -5.03 31.19 -26.25
CA PHE A 120 -5.12 32.25 -27.25
C PHE A 120 -5.88 31.78 -28.51
#